data_AF-A0A940BE13-F1
#
_entry.id   AF-A0A940BE13-F1
#
_cell.length_a   1.000
_cell.length_b   1.000
_cell.length_c   1.000
_cell.angle_alpha   90.00
_cell.angle_beta   90.00
_cell.angle_gamma   90.00
#
_symmetry.space_group_name_H-M   'P 1'
#
loop_
_entity.id
_entity.type
_entity.pdbx_description
1 polymer ?
#
loop_
_entity_poly.entity_id
_entity_poly.type
_entity_poly.pdbx_seq_one_letter_code
_entity_poly.pdbx_strand_id
1 'polypeptide(L)'
;MKIIHTLIIFMTMTSMDCIAQTVSGKINGHDYVDLGLPSGLKWATTDLNSSGNLFAWGETKEKDIFRFRRECYKWSKLRPWEEVKSLFPDDYDKTTYEKQFWYMDMDVYVPKKYVKKDKKKVLDPSDDAAIVNWKKPWRMPTAEEFQELYEGCQWEVVANGYKGTSKKNGAVIILSNGPDGGYMDTYENETMTFEWGFFSGSYWSASVGSEEWSAYSFLISNSIKNSIVVGGVSQELRYRGLSIRPVCR
;
A
#
# COMPACT_ATOMS: atom_id res chain seq x y z
N MET A 1 -68.78 3.43 27.37
CA MET A 1 -67.61 2.54 27.57
C MET A 1 -66.77 2.61 26.29
N LYS A 2 -65.75 3.47 26.25
CA LYS A 2 -64.91 3.69 25.05
C LYS A 2 -63.65 2.82 25.18
N ILE A 3 -63.47 1.89 24.26
CA ILE A 3 -62.31 1.00 24.19
C ILE A 3 -61.15 1.81 23.58
N ILE A 4 -60.16 2.15 24.41
CA ILE A 4 -58.91 2.77 23.95
C ILE A 4 -58.07 1.65 23.34
N HIS A 5 -57.93 1.65 22.02
CA HIS A 5 -56.96 0.81 21.33
C HIS A 5 -55.59 1.47 21.49
N THR A 6 -54.78 0.96 22.43
CA THR A 6 -53.37 1.30 22.54
C THR A 6 -52.65 0.75 21.32
N LEU A 7 -52.36 1.63 20.36
CA LEU A 7 -51.52 1.35 19.21
C LEU A 7 -50.09 1.14 19.69
N ILE A 8 -49.64 -0.11 19.79
CA ILE A 8 -48.22 -0.44 20.02
C ILE A 8 -47.50 -0.22 18.70
N ILE A 9 -46.82 0.93 18.58
CA ILE A 9 -45.92 1.22 17.47
C ILE A 9 -44.66 0.36 17.69
N PHE A 10 -44.54 -0.74 16.94
CA PHE A 10 -43.27 -1.43 16.77
C PHE A 10 -42.32 -0.52 15.99
N MET A 11 -41.47 0.21 16.71
CA MET A 11 -40.37 0.95 16.12
C MET A 11 -39.22 -0.04 15.84
N THR A 12 -39.30 -0.76 14.73
CA THR A 12 -38.13 -1.47 14.20
C THR A 12 -37.23 -0.44 13.52
N MET A 13 -36.34 0.19 14.29
CA MET A 13 -35.15 0.81 13.71
C MET A 13 -34.20 -0.33 13.31
N THR A 14 -34.39 -0.87 12.10
CA THR A 14 -33.22 -1.34 11.37
C THR A 14 -32.66 -0.11 10.66
N SER A 15 -31.90 0.71 11.39
CA SER A 15 -30.94 1.55 10.69
C SER A 15 -30.01 0.58 9.97
N MET A 16 -29.93 0.67 8.65
CA MET A 16 -28.67 0.35 8.00
C MET A 16 -27.71 1.38 8.56
N ASP A 17 -27.09 1.08 9.70
CA ASP A 17 -26.01 1.89 10.23
C ASP A 17 -25.01 2.02 9.09
N CYS A 18 -24.90 3.23 8.54
CA CYS A 18 -23.83 3.53 7.62
C CYS A 18 -22.55 3.20 8.38
N ILE A 19 -21.80 2.22 7.89
CA ILE A 19 -20.57 1.77 8.54
C ILE A 19 -19.58 2.94 8.49
N ALA A 20 -19.55 3.72 9.56
CA ALA A 20 -18.74 4.93 9.64
C ALA A 20 -17.43 4.60 10.34
N GLN A 21 -16.32 4.98 9.70
CA GLN A 21 -15.02 5.02 10.35
C GLN A 21 -15.07 5.92 11.59
N THR A 22 -14.41 5.52 12.68
CA THR A 22 -14.26 6.37 13.86
C THR A 22 -13.31 7.53 13.54
N VAL A 23 -13.67 8.75 13.92
CA VAL A 23 -12.79 9.93 13.85
C VAL A 23 -12.51 10.42 15.26
N SER A 24 -11.25 10.27 15.70
CA SER A 24 -10.81 10.65 17.04
C SER A 24 -10.30 12.08 17.12
N GLY A 25 -9.91 12.68 15.98
CA GLY A 25 -9.45 14.06 15.92
C GLY A 25 -8.82 14.40 14.57
N LYS A 26 -8.15 15.55 14.51
CA LYS A 26 -7.52 16.10 13.30
C LYS A 26 -6.15 16.70 13.62
N ILE A 27 -5.15 16.43 12.78
CA ILE A 27 -3.79 17.01 12.86
C ILE A 27 -3.40 17.53 11.47
N ASN A 28 -2.99 18.80 11.39
CA ASN A 28 -2.62 19.48 10.14
C ASN A 28 -3.67 19.37 9.03
N GLY A 29 -4.96 19.36 9.37
CA GLY A 29 -6.06 19.23 8.40
C GLY A 29 -6.52 17.79 8.14
N HIS A 30 -5.75 16.78 8.56
CA HIS A 30 -6.02 15.37 8.29
C HIS A 30 -6.63 14.67 9.50
N ASP A 31 -7.74 13.96 9.27
CA ASP A 31 -8.43 13.22 10.32
C ASP A 31 -7.68 11.93 10.68
N TYR A 32 -7.75 11.55 11.95
CA TYR A 32 -7.17 10.31 12.46
C TYR A 32 -8.16 9.53 13.31
N VAL A 33 -7.89 8.23 13.44
CA VAL A 33 -8.49 7.32 14.40
C VAL A 33 -7.44 6.86 15.41
N ASP A 34 -7.77 6.96 16.69
CA ASP A 34 -7.03 6.34 17.78
C ASP A 34 -7.69 5.00 18.13
N LEU A 35 -7.01 3.92 17.73
CA LEU A 35 -7.48 2.55 17.95
C LEU A 35 -7.16 2.03 19.35
N GLY A 36 -6.51 2.82 20.21
CA GLY A 36 -6.09 2.38 21.54
C GLY A 36 -5.07 1.24 21.52
N LEU A 37 -4.30 1.11 20.43
CA LEU A 37 -3.26 0.10 20.29
C LEU A 37 -2.07 0.42 21.22
N PRO A 38 -1.31 -0.60 21.68
CA PRO A 38 -0.17 -0.41 22.59
C PRO A 38 0.85 0.65 22.14
N SER A 39 1.08 0.81 20.83
CA SER A 39 1.99 1.82 20.28
C SER A 39 1.56 3.28 20.51
N GLY A 40 0.28 3.50 20.83
CA GLY A 40 -0.33 4.84 20.93
C GLY A 40 -0.41 5.58 19.59
N LEU A 41 -0.22 4.88 18.47
CA LEU A 41 -0.26 5.47 17.14
C LEU A 41 -1.70 5.82 16.72
N LYS A 42 -1.80 6.96 16.08
CA LYS A 42 -3.01 7.47 15.44
C LYS A 42 -2.91 7.18 13.94
N TRP A 43 -3.91 6.51 13.40
CA TRP A 43 -3.97 6.14 11.99
C TRP A 43 -4.77 7.15 11.21
N ALA A 44 -4.30 7.58 10.05
CA ALA A 44 -5.06 8.46 9.17
C ALA A 44 -6.38 7.81 8.75
N THR A 45 -7.44 8.60 8.61
CA THR A 45 -8.73 8.09 8.14
C THR A 45 -8.80 7.91 6.63
N THR A 46 -7.86 8.49 5.90
CA THR A 46 -7.77 8.40 4.45
C THR A 46 -6.37 8.02 4.01
N ASP A 47 -6.29 7.43 2.81
CA ASP A 47 -5.02 7.14 2.16
C ASP A 47 -4.39 8.43 1.64
N LEU A 48 -3.08 8.40 1.45
CA LEU A 48 -2.35 9.53 0.88
C LEU A 48 -2.65 9.72 -0.60
N ASN A 49 -2.95 8.64 -1.32
CA ASN A 49 -3.11 8.66 -2.77
C ASN A 49 -4.42 9.32 -3.23
N SER A 50 -4.34 10.05 -4.34
CA SER A 50 -5.49 10.52 -5.10
C SER A 50 -6.15 9.38 -5.90
N SER A 51 -7.38 9.60 -6.37
CA SER A 51 -8.18 8.60 -7.08
C SER A 51 -7.46 8.01 -8.32
N GLY A 52 -6.93 6.80 -8.19
CA GLY A 52 -6.34 6.03 -9.31
C GLY A 52 -4.81 5.98 -9.35
N ASN A 53 -4.11 6.82 -8.58
CA ASN A 53 -2.66 6.81 -8.56
C ASN A 53 -2.10 6.06 -7.35
N LEU A 54 -0.86 5.58 -7.46
CA LEU A 54 -0.17 4.84 -6.40
C LEU A 54 1.26 5.37 -6.24
N PHE A 55 1.96 4.92 -5.20
CA PHE A 55 3.35 5.29 -4.96
C PHE A 55 4.28 4.11 -5.22
N ALA A 56 5.43 4.37 -5.84
CA ALA A 56 6.57 3.48 -5.72
C ALA A 56 7.27 3.73 -4.39
N TRP A 57 7.85 2.69 -3.78
CA TRP A 57 8.42 2.79 -2.44
C TRP A 57 9.60 3.78 -2.39
N GLY A 58 9.59 4.69 -1.41
CA GLY A 58 10.63 5.73 -1.30
C GLY A 58 10.53 6.83 -2.37
N GLU A 59 9.44 6.87 -3.14
CA GLU A 59 9.08 8.01 -3.97
C GLU A 59 7.94 8.80 -3.33
N THR A 60 7.97 10.11 -3.53
CA THR A 60 7.08 11.05 -2.82
C THR A 60 6.04 11.67 -3.73
N LYS A 61 6.07 11.32 -5.02
CA LYS A 61 5.07 11.69 -6.02
C LYS A 61 4.36 10.45 -6.49
N GLU A 62 3.06 10.62 -6.67
CA GLU A 62 2.19 9.63 -7.28
C GLU A 62 2.62 9.29 -8.71
N LYS A 63 2.31 8.07 -9.11
CA LYS A 63 2.48 7.57 -10.47
C LYS A 63 1.19 6.95 -10.97
N ASP A 64 0.96 7.15 -12.27
CA ASP A 64 0.04 6.31 -13.01
C ASP A 64 0.57 4.88 -13.11
N ILE A 65 -0.36 3.95 -13.35
CA ILE A 65 -0.08 2.51 -13.42
C ILE A 65 0.96 2.12 -14.48
N PHE A 66 1.14 2.93 -15.54
CA PHE A 66 2.07 2.64 -16.63
C PHE A 66 3.53 2.94 -16.26
N ARG A 67 3.79 3.49 -15.08
CA ARG A 67 5.13 3.89 -14.61
C ARG A 67 5.69 3.02 -13.48
N PHE A 68 5.01 1.93 -13.13
CA PHE A 68 5.54 0.94 -12.18
C PHE A 68 6.46 -0.07 -12.88
N ARG A 69 7.56 0.44 -13.46
CA ARG A 69 8.63 -0.35 -14.05
C ARG A 69 9.98 0.13 -13.53
N ARG A 70 11.00 -0.74 -13.57
CA ARG A 70 12.31 -0.46 -12.95
C ARG A 70 12.99 0.76 -13.54
N GLU A 71 12.89 0.97 -14.84
CA GLU A 71 13.45 2.13 -15.53
C GLU A 71 12.79 3.45 -15.13
N CYS A 72 11.52 3.40 -14.71
CA CYS A 72 10.78 4.56 -14.19
C CYS A 72 10.97 4.76 -12.68
N TYR A 73 11.68 3.86 -11.99
CA TYR A 73 11.87 3.92 -10.55
C TYR A 73 13.06 4.78 -10.16
N LYS A 74 12.83 5.79 -9.32
CA LYS A 74 13.82 6.80 -8.88
C LYS A 74 15.09 6.17 -8.35
N TRP A 75 14.98 5.05 -7.64
CA TRP A 75 16.09 4.35 -7.01
C TRP A 75 16.69 3.22 -7.85
N SER A 76 16.29 3.11 -9.11
CA SER A 76 16.92 2.20 -10.07
C SER A 76 18.13 2.83 -10.75
N LYS A 77 19.05 1.97 -11.19
CA LYS A 77 20.21 2.30 -12.02
C LYS A 77 20.45 1.16 -13.01
N LEU A 78 20.62 1.49 -14.28
CA LEU A 78 21.04 0.54 -15.31
C LEU A 78 22.50 0.12 -15.07
N ARG A 79 22.80 -1.18 -15.12
CA ARG A 79 24.19 -1.68 -15.06
C ARG A 79 25.00 -1.22 -16.27
N PRO A 80 26.32 -1.01 -16.16
CA PRO A 80 27.17 -0.77 -17.32
C PRO A 80 27.11 -1.94 -18.30
N TRP A 81 27.07 -1.66 -19.60
CA TRP A 81 27.05 -2.69 -20.67
C TRP A 81 28.13 -3.77 -20.47
N GLU A 82 29.35 -3.36 -20.12
CA GLU A 82 30.47 -4.29 -19.93
C GLU A 82 30.24 -5.35 -18.84
N GLU A 83 29.39 -5.06 -17.85
CA GLU A 83 29.06 -6.00 -16.76
C GLU A 83 28.00 -7.03 -17.16
N VAL A 84 27.19 -6.73 -18.18
CA VAL A 84 25.99 -7.52 -18.53
C VAL A 84 25.97 -8.00 -19.97
N LYS A 85 26.91 -7.58 -20.83
CA LYS A 85 26.95 -7.93 -22.26
C LYS A 85 26.89 -9.43 -22.54
N SER A 86 27.41 -10.27 -21.64
CA SER A 86 27.38 -11.73 -21.76
C SER A 86 25.99 -12.35 -21.54
N LEU A 87 25.02 -11.57 -21.04
CA LEU A 87 23.64 -12.00 -20.87
C LEU A 87 22.82 -11.88 -22.17
N PHE A 88 23.38 -11.22 -23.19
CA PHE A 88 22.67 -10.92 -24.44
C PHE A 88 23.26 -11.74 -25.60
N PRO A 89 22.47 -12.00 -26.66
CA PRO A 89 22.97 -12.58 -27.91
C PRO A 89 24.14 -11.79 -28.51
N ASP A 90 24.99 -12.46 -29.29
CA ASP A 90 26.21 -11.87 -29.87
C ASP A 90 25.93 -10.68 -30.82
N ASP A 91 24.76 -10.63 -31.43
CA ASP A 91 24.32 -9.55 -32.32
C ASP A 91 23.67 -8.36 -31.58
N TYR A 92 23.55 -8.45 -30.25
CA TYR A 92 23.02 -7.37 -29.41
C TYR A 92 24.11 -6.35 -29.07
N ASP A 93 23.85 -5.08 -29.38
CA ASP A 93 24.85 -4.02 -29.23
C ASP A 93 24.56 -3.05 -28.06
N LYS A 94 25.61 -2.35 -27.62
CA LYS A 94 25.56 -1.35 -26.53
C LYS A 94 24.58 -0.21 -26.80
N THR A 95 24.48 0.28 -28.04
CA THR A 95 23.57 1.37 -28.41
C THR A 95 22.12 0.92 -28.25
N THR A 96 21.83 -0.32 -28.60
CA THR A 96 20.52 -0.95 -28.41
C THR A 96 20.23 -1.14 -26.93
N TYR A 97 21.17 -1.66 -26.15
CA TYR A 97 21.09 -1.79 -24.68
C TYR A 97 20.76 -0.46 -23.97
N GLU A 98 21.42 0.63 -24.37
CA GLU A 98 21.24 1.95 -23.75
C GLU A 98 19.94 2.66 -24.19
N LYS A 99 19.26 2.17 -25.25
CA LYS A 99 18.06 2.78 -25.84
C LYS A 99 16.78 1.95 -25.67
N GLN A 100 16.87 0.62 -25.58
CA GLN A 100 15.70 -0.27 -25.46
C GLN A 100 15.47 -0.65 -23.99
N PHE A 101 14.54 0.06 -23.38
CA PHE A 101 14.16 -0.08 -21.98
C PHE A 101 13.17 -1.23 -21.71
N TRP A 102 12.78 -2.00 -22.75
CA TRP A 102 11.51 -2.74 -22.78
C TRP A 102 11.62 -4.25 -22.48
N TYR A 103 12.82 -4.79 -22.22
CA TYR A 103 13.05 -6.25 -22.08
C TYR A 103 13.87 -6.65 -20.85
N MET A 104 14.00 -5.78 -19.84
CA MET A 104 15.10 -5.89 -18.90
C MET A 104 14.67 -6.33 -17.50
N ASP A 105 14.95 -7.61 -17.24
CA ASP A 105 14.77 -8.32 -15.97
C ASP A 105 15.69 -7.78 -14.83
N MET A 106 15.57 -8.38 -13.65
CA MET A 106 16.38 -8.15 -12.43
C MET A 106 17.88 -8.06 -12.66
N ASP A 107 18.41 -8.69 -13.70
CA ASP A 107 19.86 -8.79 -13.93
C ASP A 107 20.48 -7.52 -14.54
N VAL A 108 19.65 -6.62 -15.09
CA VAL A 108 20.11 -5.42 -15.79
C VAL A 108 20.01 -4.16 -14.91
N TYR A 109 18.90 -4.03 -14.18
CA TYR A 109 18.72 -2.90 -13.27
C TYR A 109 19.16 -3.29 -11.86
N VAL A 110 19.81 -2.36 -11.16
CA VAL A 110 20.14 -2.50 -9.73
C VAL A 110 19.60 -1.33 -8.92
N PRO A 111 19.27 -1.55 -7.63
CA PRO A 111 18.87 -0.47 -6.77
C PRO A 111 20.10 0.31 -6.32
N LYS A 112 20.00 1.64 -6.32
CA LYS A 112 21.10 2.52 -5.89
C LYS A 112 20.98 3.04 -4.46
N LYS A 113 19.82 2.85 -3.81
CA LYS A 113 19.54 3.29 -2.44
C LYS A 113 18.71 2.25 -1.68
N TYR A 114 18.81 2.26 -0.36
CA TYR A 114 18.22 1.28 0.58
C TYR A 114 18.66 -0.14 0.26
N VAL A 115 19.95 -0.29 -0.06
CA VAL A 115 20.61 -1.58 -0.26
C VAL A 115 21.39 -1.97 1.00
N LYS A 116 21.84 -3.23 1.09
CA LYS A 116 22.54 -3.78 2.29
C LYS A 116 23.67 -2.88 2.81
N LYS A 117 24.44 -2.25 1.91
CA LYS A 117 25.53 -1.32 2.26
C LYS A 117 25.06 -0.05 3.00
N ASP A 118 23.82 0.38 2.80
CA ASP A 118 23.28 1.61 3.38
C ASP A 118 22.92 1.43 4.87
N LYS A 119 22.78 0.18 5.33
CA LYS A 119 22.43 -0.18 6.72
C LYS A 119 21.15 0.51 7.23
N LYS A 120 20.25 0.86 6.32
CA LYS A 120 18.94 1.46 6.62
C LYS A 120 17.91 0.36 6.88
N LYS A 121 17.06 0.59 7.87
CA LYS A 121 15.90 -0.28 8.18
C LYS A 121 14.57 0.36 7.80
N VAL A 122 14.54 1.68 7.69
CA VAL A 122 13.37 2.47 7.31
C VAL A 122 13.76 3.58 6.35
N LEU A 123 12.78 4.16 5.65
CA LEU A 123 12.94 5.33 4.80
C LEU A 123 13.57 6.51 5.54
N ASP A 124 14.42 7.25 4.84
CA ASP A 124 14.80 8.60 5.26
C ASP A 124 13.57 9.53 5.14
N PRO A 125 13.44 10.54 6.01
CA PRO A 125 12.30 11.47 5.98
C PRO A 125 12.06 12.18 4.63
N SER A 126 13.10 12.35 3.82
CA SER A 126 12.99 12.96 2.49
C SER A 126 12.37 12.05 1.43
N ASP A 127 12.29 10.75 1.70
CA ASP A 127 11.76 9.73 0.80
C ASP A 127 10.46 9.10 1.32
N ASP A 128 10.05 9.45 2.54
CA ASP A 128 8.75 9.10 3.10
C ASP A 128 7.68 10.02 2.50
N ALA A 129 6.78 9.44 1.71
CA ALA A 129 5.76 10.21 1.01
C ALA A 129 4.80 10.94 1.97
N ALA A 130 4.46 10.33 3.11
CA ALA A 130 3.58 10.96 4.08
C ALA A 130 4.26 12.15 4.77
N ILE A 131 5.54 12.04 5.13
CA ILE A 131 6.32 13.18 5.66
C ILE A 131 6.40 14.30 4.62
N VAL A 132 6.70 13.98 3.37
CA VAL A 132 6.90 15.00 2.34
C VAL A 132 5.60 15.72 2.00
N ASN A 133 4.49 14.99 1.89
CA ASN A 133 3.20 15.55 1.47
C ASN A 133 2.39 16.15 2.63
N TRP A 134 2.28 15.47 3.79
CA TRP A 134 1.45 15.92 4.91
C TRP A 134 2.23 16.57 6.07
N LYS A 135 3.57 16.55 5.98
CA LYS A 135 4.50 17.09 7.00
C LYS A 135 4.41 16.35 8.33
N LYS A 136 5.45 16.52 9.15
CA LYS A 136 5.44 15.99 10.52
C LYS A 136 4.22 16.55 11.29
N PRO A 137 3.57 15.74 12.14
CA PRO A 137 4.03 14.43 12.64
C PRO A 137 3.67 13.21 11.76
N TRP A 138 3.04 13.41 10.59
CA TRP A 138 2.67 12.32 9.69
C TRP A 138 3.88 11.65 9.06
N ARG A 139 3.81 10.31 8.95
CA ARG A 139 4.79 9.46 8.28
C ARG A 139 4.16 8.16 7.80
N MET A 140 4.90 7.40 6.99
CA MET A 140 4.51 6.04 6.64
C MET A 140 4.65 5.10 7.87
N PRO A 141 3.69 4.19 8.11
CA PRO A 141 3.79 3.12 9.13
C PRO A 141 4.96 2.19 8.87
N THR A 142 5.59 1.63 9.91
CA THR A 142 6.56 0.53 9.74
C THR A 142 5.84 -0.81 9.57
N ALA A 143 6.57 -1.83 9.15
CA ALA A 143 6.06 -3.20 9.06
C ALA A 143 5.49 -3.68 10.40
N GLU A 144 6.19 -3.43 11.51
CA GLU A 144 5.78 -3.83 12.86
C GLU A 144 4.50 -3.13 13.30
N GLU A 145 4.27 -1.89 12.87
CA GLU A 145 3.07 -1.13 13.21
C GLU A 145 1.86 -1.60 12.41
N PHE A 146 2.05 -2.00 11.15
CA PHE A 146 1.02 -2.72 10.40
C PHE A 146 0.70 -4.09 11.03
N GLN A 147 1.70 -4.80 11.51
CA GLN A 147 1.49 -6.06 12.22
C GLN A 147 0.64 -5.84 13.49
N GLU A 148 0.96 -4.81 14.28
CA GLU A 148 0.17 -4.43 15.45
C GLU A 148 -1.28 -4.05 15.08
N LEU A 149 -1.47 -3.28 14.00
CA LEU A 149 -2.80 -2.95 13.49
C LEU A 149 -3.61 -4.20 13.15
N TYR A 150 -3.00 -5.14 12.42
CA TYR A 150 -3.66 -6.37 12.02
C TYR A 150 -4.05 -7.23 13.23
N GLU A 151 -3.13 -7.43 14.16
CA GLU A 151 -3.34 -8.22 15.38
C GLU A 151 -4.30 -7.54 16.36
N GLY A 152 -4.28 -6.20 16.42
CA GLY A 152 -5.08 -5.38 17.30
C GLY A 152 -6.54 -5.24 16.88
N CYS A 153 -6.87 -5.57 15.64
CA CYS A 153 -8.23 -5.43 15.09
C CYS A 153 -8.90 -6.78 14.78
N GLN A 154 -10.23 -6.76 14.76
CA GLN A 154 -11.08 -7.77 14.13
C GLN A 154 -11.50 -7.25 12.77
N TRP A 155 -11.35 -8.08 11.73
CA TRP A 155 -11.51 -7.64 10.34
C TRP A 155 -12.75 -8.25 9.69
N GLU A 156 -13.49 -7.42 8.96
CA GLU A 156 -14.60 -7.83 8.09
C GLU A 156 -14.57 -7.13 6.74
N VAL A 157 -15.03 -7.80 5.69
CA VAL A 157 -15.14 -7.21 4.34
C VAL A 157 -16.34 -6.29 4.29
N VAL A 158 -16.17 -5.10 3.73
CA VAL A 158 -17.23 -4.13 3.47
C VAL A 158 -17.22 -3.72 2.00
N ALA A 159 -18.29 -3.08 1.52
CA ALA A 159 -18.47 -2.77 0.10
C ALA A 159 -17.27 -2.09 -0.59
N ASN A 160 -16.52 -1.25 0.14
CA ASN A 160 -15.40 -0.47 -0.41
C ASN A 160 -14.04 -0.75 0.27
N GLY A 161 -13.88 -1.90 0.94
CA GLY A 161 -12.64 -2.20 1.64
C GLY A 161 -12.77 -3.20 2.78
N TYR A 162 -11.96 -2.96 3.81
CA TYR A 162 -11.84 -3.82 4.98
C TYR A 162 -12.04 -2.99 6.24
N LYS A 163 -13.00 -3.40 7.06
CA LYS A 163 -13.31 -2.79 8.34
C LYS A 163 -12.51 -3.48 9.44
N GLY A 164 -11.63 -2.72 10.09
CA GLY A 164 -10.90 -3.15 11.27
C GLY A 164 -11.52 -2.55 12.53
N THR A 165 -12.11 -3.38 13.38
CA THR A 165 -12.64 -2.98 14.70
C THR A 165 -11.59 -3.26 15.77
N SER A 166 -11.12 -2.24 16.47
CA SER A 166 -10.14 -2.39 17.55
C SER A 166 -10.65 -3.30 18.66
N LYS A 167 -9.85 -4.31 19.02
CA LYS A 167 -10.10 -5.18 20.17
C LYS A 167 -9.93 -4.46 21.51
N LYS A 168 -9.34 -3.27 21.52
CA LYS A 168 -9.04 -2.51 22.74
C LYS A 168 -10.13 -1.52 23.12
N ASN A 169 -10.59 -0.72 22.17
CA ASN A 169 -11.56 0.35 22.45
C ASN A 169 -12.78 0.35 21.52
N GLY A 170 -12.90 -0.62 20.60
CA GLY A 170 -14.01 -0.71 19.64
C GLY A 170 -13.99 0.32 18.52
N ALA A 171 -12.97 1.19 18.45
CA ALA A 171 -12.84 2.16 17.36
C ALA A 171 -12.62 1.44 16.03
N VAL A 172 -13.15 2.03 14.96
CA VAL A 172 -13.20 1.43 13.62
C VAL A 172 -12.28 2.19 12.67
N ILE A 173 -11.46 1.45 11.92
CA ILE A 173 -10.72 1.93 10.74
C ILE A 173 -11.26 1.25 9.48
N ILE A 174 -11.38 1.99 8.38
CA ILE A 174 -11.63 1.42 7.06
C ILE A 174 -10.37 1.56 6.21
N LEU A 175 -9.80 0.41 5.83
CA LEU A 175 -8.77 0.36 4.79
C LEU A 175 -9.46 0.14 3.46
N SER A 176 -9.19 1.01 2.49
CA SER A 176 -9.77 0.88 1.15
C SER A 176 -9.21 -0.36 0.44
N ASN A 177 -9.95 -0.86 -0.57
CA ASN A 177 -9.38 -1.80 -1.53
C ASN A 177 -8.30 -1.15 -2.42
N GLY A 178 -7.98 0.14 -2.22
CA GLY A 178 -7.18 0.93 -3.14
C GLY A 178 -7.89 1.14 -4.49
N PRO A 179 -7.31 1.92 -5.40
CA PRO A 179 -7.63 1.76 -6.82
C PRO A 179 -7.21 0.35 -7.26
N ASP A 180 -7.84 -0.20 -8.30
CA ASP A 180 -7.39 -1.45 -8.92
C ASP A 180 -5.95 -1.25 -9.41
N GLY A 181 -4.99 -1.67 -8.57
CA GLY A 181 -3.58 -1.62 -8.88
C GLY A 181 -3.28 -2.69 -9.90
N GLY A 182 -3.12 -2.29 -11.16
CA GLY A 182 -2.51 -3.11 -12.18
C GLY A 182 -0.99 -3.06 -12.07
N TYR A 183 -0.34 -4.21 -12.20
CA TYR A 183 1.08 -4.25 -12.57
C TYR A 183 1.17 -4.74 -14.01
N MET A 184 2.21 -4.29 -14.69
CA MET A 184 2.55 -4.73 -16.03
C MET A 184 3.32 -6.05 -15.92
N ASP A 185 2.60 -7.16 -15.88
CA ASP A 185 3.22 -8.48 -15.84
C ASP A 185 3.48 -8.95 -17.28
N THR A 186 4.75 -8.78 -17.65
CA THR A 186 5.47 -9.33 -18.81
C THR A 186 4.92 -9.06 -20.23
N TYR A 187 5.87 -9.04 -21.17
CA TYR A 187 5.62 -9.16 -22.60
C TYR A 187 5.80 -10.63 -22.98
N GLU A 188 4.75 -11.45 -22.89
CA GLU A 188 4.73 -12.69 -23.66
C GLU A 188 4.24 -12.37 -25.08
N ASN A 189 5.08 -12.64 -26.08
CA ASN A 189 4.76 -12.57 -27.52
C ASN A 189 4.36 -11.18 -28.05
N GLU A 190 5.07 -10.10 -27.67
CA GLU A 190 4.81 -8.72 -28.13
C GLU A 190 3.44 -8.13 -27.71
N THR A 191 2.64 -8.88 -26.95
CA THR A 191 1.39 -8.43 -26.36
C THR A 191 1.58 -8.02 -24.89
N MET A 192 1.11 -6.82 -24.57
CA MET A 192 1.13 -6.25 -23.23
C MET A 192 -0.04 -6.82 -22.41
N THR A 193 0.24 -7.68 -21.44
CA THR A 193 -0.77 -8.21 -20.52
C THR A 193 -0.88 -7.35 -19.26
N PHE A 194 -2.11 -6.92 -18.96
CA PHE A 194 -2.44 -6.24 -17.71
C PHE A 194 -3.07 -7.24 -16.76
N GLU A 195 -2.38 -7.58 -15.68
CA GLU A 195 -3.02 -8.24 -14.55
C GLU A 195 -3.65 -7.18 -13.65
N TRP A 196 -4.96 -7.04 -13.78
CA TRP A 196 -5.76 -6.19 -12.89
C TRP A 196 -6.07 -6.94 -11.59
N GLY A 197 -5.84 -6.29 -10.44
CA GLY A 197 -6.43 -6.70 -9.16
C GLY A 197 -5.49 -7.34 -8.14
N PHE A 198 -4.21 -7.58 -8.44
CA PHE A 198 -3.32 -8.28 -7.50
C PHE A 198 -2.87 -7.41 -6.30
N PHE A 199 -2.93 -6.08 -6.40
CA PHE A 199 -2.51 -5.16 -5.32
C PHE A 199 -3.66 -4.41 -4.64
N SER A 200 -4.91 -4.79 -4.93
CA SER A 200 -6.04 -4.24 -4.17
C SER A 200 -5.87 -4.59 -2.69
N GLY A 201 -6.04 -3.59 -1.81
CA GLY A 201 -5.82 -3.73 -0.37
C GLY A 201 -4.34 -3.81 0.05
N SER A 202 -3.39 -3.37 -0.78
CA SER A 202 -1.95 -3.32 -0.44
C SER A 202 -1.45 -1.92 -0.09
N TYR A 203 -0.64 -1.84 0.97
CA TYR A 203 -0.09 -0.59 1.49
C TYR A 203 1.42 -0.68 1.67
N TRP A 204 2.15 0.37 1.30
CA TRP A 204 3.57 0.46 1.62
C TRP A 204 3.82 0.71 3.10
N SER A 205 4.74 -0.05 3.69
CA SER A 205 5.38 0.34 4.94
C SER A 205 6.65 1.16 4.68
N ALA A 206 7.14 1.89 5.67
CA ALA A 206 8.43 2.57 5.63
C ALA A 206 9.62 1.62 5.73
N SER A 207 9.40 0.33 6.05
CA SER A 207 10.46 -0.62 6.36
C SER A 207 11.13 -1.19 5.09
N VAL A 208 12.46 -1.22 5.11
CA VAL A 208 13.29 -1.86 4.07
C VAL A 208 13.09 -3.37 4.12
N GLY A 209 12.94 -4.02 2.96
CA GLY A 209 12.73 -5.46 2.87
C GLY A 209 14.00 -6.28 3.10
N SER A 210 13.84 -7.60 3.16
CA SER A 210 14.96 -8.55 3.31
C SER A 210 15.77 -8.72 2.03
N GLU A 211 15.13 -8.54 0.87
CA GLU A 211 15.71 -8.73 -0.45
C GLU A 211 16.17 -7.42 -1.08
N GLU A 212 17.14 -7.51 -1.98
CA GLU A 212 17.79 -6.34 -2.59
C GLU A 212 16.82 -5.44 -3.39
N TRP A 213 15.62 -5.91 -3.72
CA TRP A 213 14.60 -5.14 -4.42
C TRP A 213 13.30 -4.95 -3.67
N SER A 214 13.20 -5.47 -2.44
CA SER A 214 11.95 -5.47 -1.71
C SER A 214 11.84 -4.36 -0.67
N ALA A 215 10.61 -3.98 -0.39
CA ALA A 215 10.23 -3.29 0.82
C ALA A 215 9.07 -4.04 1.48
N TYR A 216 8.93 -3.91 2.79
CA TYR A 216 7.78 -4.49 3.46
C TYR A 216 6.50 -3.73 3.07
N SER A 217 5.45 -4.49 2.83
CA SER A 217 4.10 -4.00 2.56
C SER A 217 3.12 -4.62 3.56
N PHE A 218 1.92 -4.08 3.61
CA PHE A 218 0.79 -4.69 4.30
C PHE A 218 -0.26 -5.05 3.25
N LEU A 219 -0.61 -6.34 3.19
CA LEU A 219 -1.68 -6.84 2.33
C LEU A 219 -2.89 -7.14 3.21
N ILE A 220 -4.07 -6.75 2.76
CA ILE A 220 -5.34 -7.25 3.29
C ILE A 220 -6.23 -7.66 2.12
N SER A 221 -6.63 -8.92 2.06
CA SER A 221 -7.43 -9.48 0.97
C SER A 221 -8.42 -10.54 1.45
N ASN A 222 -9.43 -10.84 0.61
CA ASN A 222 -10.40 -11.91 0.85
C ASN A 222 -10.09 -13.10 -0.06
N SER A 223 -10.12 -14.33 0.48
CA SER A 223 -9.95 -15.54 -0.34
C SER A 223 -11.29 -15.99 -0.94
N ILE A 224 -11.25 -16.67 -2.10
CA ILE A 224 -12.41 -17.16 -2.87
C ILE A 224 -13.34 -18.09 -2.05
N LYS A 225 -12.92 -18.60 -0.88
CA LYS A 225 -13.70 -19.48 -0.01
C LYS A 225 -14.32 -18.78 1.22
N ASN A 226 -14.79 -17.54 1.06
CA ASN A 226 -15.59 -16.81 2.07
C ASN A 226 -14.97 -16.75 3.48
N SER A 227 -13.64 -16.78 3.56
CA SER A 227 -12.89 -16.61 4.81
C SER A 227 -11.86 -15.50 4.61
N ILE A 228 -11.95 -14.47 5.45
CA ILE A 228 -11.01 -13.35 5.51
C ILE A 228 -9.67 -13.87 6.01
N VAL A 229 -8.81 -14.28 5.09
CA VAL A 229 -7.47 -14.76 5.42
C VAL A 229 -6.58 -14.54 4.20
N VAL A 230 -5.92 -13.38 4.10
CA VAL A 230 -4.47 -13.20 3.94
C VAL A 230 -4.11 -11.75 4.33
N GLY A 231 -4.44 -11.34 5.56
CA GLY A 231 -4.10 -10.02 6.10
C GLY A 231 -2.76 -10.08 6.83
N GLY A 232 -1.73 -9.33 6.42
CA GLY A 232 -0.45 -9.37 7.12
C GLY A 232 0.66 -8.61 6.42
N VAL A 233 1.78 -8.50 7.13
CA VAL A 233 3.02 -7.96 6.57
C VAL A 233 3.56 -8.90 5.50
N SER A 234 3.80 -8.38 4.31
CA SER A 234 4.41 -9.05 3.17
C SER A 234 5.60 -8.24 2.66
N GLN A 235 6.18 -8.65 1.54
CA GLN A 235 7.23 -7.91 0.85
C GLN A 235 6.87 -7.75 -0.61
N GLU A 236 7.12 -6.57 -1.15
CA GLU A 236 6.85 -6.26 -2.54
C GLU A 236 8.04 -5.59 -3.21
N LEU A 237 8.09 -5.71 -4.53
CA LEU A 237 9.12 -5.07 -5.33
C LEU A 237 8.93 -3.55 -5.29
N ARG A 238 9.98 -2.82 -4.89
CA ARG A 238 9.90 -1.39 -4.56
C ARG A 238 9.39 -0.47 -5.68
N TYR A 239 9.47 -0.91 -6.93
CA TYR A 239 9.00 -0.15 -8.08
C TYR A 239 7.51 -0.38 -8.39
N ARG A 240 6.83 -1.31 -7.70
CA ARG A 240 5.38 -1.52 -7.80
C ARG A 240 4.61 -0.38 -7.14
N GLY A 241 3.37 -0.18 -7.58
CA GLY A 241 2.47 0.83 -7.06
C GLY A 241 1.63 0.28 -5.92
N LEU A 242 1.76 0.84 -4.72
CA LEU A 242 0.89 0.53 -3.59
C LEU A 242 0.39 1.83 -2.94
N SER A 243 -0.71 1.72 -2.20
CA SER A 243 -1.30 2.80 -1.42
C SER A 243 -0.42 3.14 -0.21
N ILE A 244 -0.64 4.30 0.40
CA ILE A 244 0.02 4.71 1.64
C ILE A 244 -1.04 5.16 2.62
N ARG A 245 -1.07 4.56 3.82
CA ARG A 245 -1.95 4.95 4.92
C ARG A 245 -1.10 5.60 6.03
N PRO A 246 -1.06 6.94 6.13
CA PRO A 246 -0.19 7.61 7.10
C PRO A 246 -0.54 7.33 8.56
N VAL A 247 0.45 7.46 9.45
CA VAL A 247 0.28 7.41 10.91
C VAL A 247 1.00 8.58 11.58
N CYS A 248 0.60 8.92 12.79
CA CYS A 248 1.25 9.91 13.65
C CYS A 248 1.20 9.53 15.13
N ARG A 249 1.95 10.26 15.97
CA ARG A 249 1.84 10.22 17.44
C ARG A 249 1.26 11.52 17.94
#